data_AF-A0A7C4N4Z7-F1
#
_entry.id   AF-A0A7C4N4Z7-F1
#
_cell.length_a   1.000
_cell.length_b   1.000
_cell.length_c   1.000
_cell.angle_alpha   90.00
_cell.angle_beta   90.00
_cell.angle_gamma   90.00
#
_symmetry.space_group_name_H-M   'P 1'
#
loop_
_entity.id
_entity.type
_entity.pdbx_description
1 polymer ?
#
loop_
_entity_poly.entity_id
_entity_poly.type
_entity_poly.pdbx_seq_one_letter_code
_entity_poly.pdbx_strand_id
1 'polypeptide(L)' 'MERLIQKFNSFEEAKKAEIEYWKSLEPRKKLEILEEIRLRYMELTGEGKQGFQRVYRIVKQK' A
#
# COMPACT_ATOMS: atom_id res chain seq x y z
N MET A 1 -18.27 -9.36 -6.97
CA MET A 1 -16.89 -8.99 -7.36
C MET A 1 -16.42 -9.98 -8.39
N GLU A 2 -16.13 -9.53 -9.60
CA GLU A 2 -15.43 -10.36 -10.58
C GLU A 2 -14.00 -10.59 -10.10
N ARG A 3 -13.54 -11.85 -10.10
CA ARG A 3 -12.16 -12.19 -9.74
C ARG A 3 -11.32 -12.14 -11.01
N LEU A 4 -10.59 -11.05 -11.21
CA LEU A 4 -9.55 -10.98 -12.24
C LEU A 4 -8.32 -11.76 -11.76
N ILE A 5 -7.97 -12.84 -12.47
CA ILE A 5 -6.76 -13.63 -12.21
C ILE A 5 -5.74 -13.29 -13.30
N GLN A 6 -4.64 -12.68 -12.91
CA GLN A 6 -3.49 -12.45 -13.78
C GLN A 6 -2.49 -13.60 -13.59
N LYS A 7 -2.08 -14.23 -14.69
CA LYS A 7 -1.06 -15.30 -14.69
C LYS A 7 0.26 -14.69 -15.14
N PHE A 8 1.34 -15.02 -14.42
CA PHE A 8 2.70 -14.59 -14.73
C PHE A 8 3.58 -15.81 -15.00
N ASN A 9 4.55 -15.68 -15.90
CA ASN A 9 5.48 -16.74 -16.25
C ASN A 9 6.76 -16.70 -15.39
N SER A 10 6.98 -15.61 -14.64
CA SER A 10 8.09 -15.48 -13.70
C SER A 10 7.78 -14.56 -12.52
N PHE A 11 8.56 -14.68 -11.43
CA PHE A 11 8.48 -13.78 -10.29
C PHE A 11 8.88 -12.34 -10.64
N GLU A 12 9.82 -12.16 -11.58
CA GLU A 12 10.22 -10.83 -12.06
C GLU A 12 9.08 -10.13 -12.80
N GLU A 13 8.35 -10.87 -13.63
CA GLU A 13 7.17 -10.36 -14.34
C GLU A 13 6.09 -9.93 -13.34
N ALA A 14 5.80 -10.77 -12.34
CA ALA A 14 4.85 -10.46 -11.27
C ALA A 14 5.25 -9.20 -10.49
N LYS A 15 6.54 -9.09 -10.11
CA LYS A 15 7.07 -7.93 -9.38
C LYS A 15 6.98 -6.64 -10.20
N LYS A 16 7.24 -6.70 -11.50
CA LYS A 16 7.10 -5.56 -12.40
C LYS A 16 5.63 -5.13 -12.51
N ALA A 17 4.71 -6.08 -12.67
CA ALA A 17 3.29 -5.79 -12.73
C ALA A 17 2.76 -5.16 -11.42
N GLU A 18 3.23 -5.64 -10.28
CA GLU A 18 2.92 -5.05 -8.97
C GLU A 18 3.38 -3.59 -8.88
N ILE A 19 4.62 -3.31 -9.29
CA ILE A 19 5.15 -1.93 -9.32
C ILE A 19 4.30 -1.03 -10.21
N GLU A 20 3.93 -1.49 -11.41
CA GLU A 20 3.12 -0.70 -12.34
C GLU A 20 1.69 -0.49 -11.83
N TYR A 21 1.09 -1.50 -11.20
CA TYR A 21 -0.18 -1.35 -10.49
C TYR A 21 -0.10 -0.24 -9.45
N TRP A 22 0.89 -0.28 -8.54
CA TRP A 22 1.06 0.76 -7.52
C TRP A 22 1.37 2.14 -8.10
N LYS A 23 2.05 2.24 -9.25
CA LYS A 23 2.27 3.52 -9.93
C LYS A 23 0.95 4.09 -10.49
N SER A 24 0.11 3.23 -11.08
CA SER A 24 -1.14 3.64 -11.74
C SER A 24 -2.20 4.20 -10.79
N LEU A 25 -2.14 3.85 -9.50
CA LEU A 25 -3.13 4.30 -8.52
C LEU A 25 -3.01 5.80 -8.21
N GLU A 26 -4.15 6.45 -7.97
CA GLU A 26 -4.16 7.79 -7.40
C GLU A 26 -3.54 7.81 -6.00
N PRO A 27 -2.85 8.89 -5.60
CA PRO A 27 -2.22 8.98 -4.28
C PRO A 27 -3.17 8.68 -3.12
N ARG A 28 -4.42 9.14 -3.18
CA ARG A 28 -5.44 8.87 -2.16
C ARG A 28 -5.78 7.39 -2.07
N LYS A 29 -5.89 6.71 -3.21
CA LYS A 29 -6.21 5.28 -3.24
C LYS A 29 -5.10 4.43 -2.63
N LYS A 30 -3.84 4.82 -2.83
CA LYS A 30 -2.70 4.16 -2.18
C LYS A 30 -2.80 4.23 -0.66
N LEU A 31 -3.15 5.41 -0.12
CA LEU A 31 -3.32 5.61 1.32
C LEU A 31 -4.47 4.77 1.90
N GLU A 32 -5.59 4.67 1.17
CA GLU A 32 -6.72 3.82 1.59
C GLU A 32 -6.32 2.35 1.68
N ILE A 33 -5.61 1.82 0.68
CA ILE A 33 -5.14 0.42 0.68
C ILE A 33 -4.16 0.18 1.84
N LEU A 34 -3.24 1.13 2.07
CA LEU A 34 -2.29 1.03 3.18
C LEU A 34 -3.00 1.04 4.54
N GLU A 35 -4.06 1.85 4.71
CA GLU A 35 -4.85 1.85 5.94
C GLU A 35 -5.55 0.51 6.16
N GLU A 36 -6.12 -0.07 5.11
CA GLU A 36 -6.79 -1.37 5.20
C GLU A 36 -5.81 -2.47 5.64
N ILE A 37 -4.60 -2.50 5.08
CA ILE A 37 -3.54 -3.44 5.47
C ILE A 37 -3.16 -3.22 6.94
N ARG A 38 -3.00 -1.96 7.35
CA ARG A 38 -2.62 -1.60 8.73
C ARG A 38 -3.69 -1.99 9.73
N LEU A 39 -4.96 -1.70 9.46
CA LEU A 39 -6.09 -2.07 10.32
C LEU A 39 -6.16 -3.59 10.51
N ARG A 40 -6.00 -4.36 9.43
CA ARG A 40 -5.93 -5.84 9.51
C ARG A 40 -4.77 -6.31 10.36
N TYR A 41 -3.59 -5.70 10.21
CA TYR A 41 -2.43 -6.05 11.03
C TYR A 41 -2.69 -5.77 12.52
N MET A 42 -3.28 -4.62 12.85
CA MET A 42 -3.60 -4.25 14.23
C MET A 42 -4.67 -5.15 14.86
N GLU A 43 -5.66 -5.57 14.07
CA GLU A 43 -6.64 -6.57 14.50
C GLU A 43 -5.97 -7.91 14.85
N LEU A 44 -4.91 -8.30 14.12
CA LEU A 44 -4.16 -9.52 14.39
C LEU A 44 -3.24 -9.42 15.60
N THR A 45 -2.63 -8.26 15.84
CA THR A 45 -1.66 -8.07 16.94
C THR A 45 -2.28 -7.60 18.25
N GLY A 46 -3.54 -7.16 18.23
CA GLY A 46 -4.21 -6.61 19.41
C GLY A 46 -3.70 -5.22 19.82
N GLU A 47 -2.85 -4.59 19.00
CA GLU A 47 -2.46 -3.19 19.18
C GLU A 47 -3.69 -2.31 18.93
N GLY A 48 -4.16 -1.60 19.97
CA GLY A 48 -5.35 -0.75 19.88
C GLY A 48 -5.28 0.28 18.76
N LYS A 49 -6.44 0.71 18.22
CA LYS A 49 -6.61 1.57 17.03
C LYS A 49 -5.93 2.95 17.13
N GLN A 50 -4.60 2.98 17.05
CA GLN A 50 -3.82 4.17 16.76
C GLN A 50 -4.04 4.57 15.29
N GLY A 51 -4.21 5.86 14.99
CA GLY A 51 -4.32 6.37 13.62
C GLY A 51 -2.95 6.67 13.00
N PHE A 52 -2.91 7.01 11.71
CA PHE A 52 -1.68 7.51 11.09
C PHE A 52 -1.19 8.81 11.75
N GLN A 53 0.11 8.89 11.99
CA GLN A 53 0.77 10.12 12.41
C GLN A 53 1.39 10.81 11.19
N ARG A 54 1.29 12.14 11.15
CA ARG A 54 1.94 12.94 10.10
C ARG A 54 3.44 13.00 10.37
N VAL A 55 4.24 12.54 9.42
CA VAL A 55 5.70 12.66 9.45
C VAL A 55 6.11 13.73 8.44
N TYR A 56 6.68 14.83 8.93
CA TYR A 56 7.21 15.89 8.08
C TYR A 56 8.73 15.75 7.95
N ARG A 57 9.24 15.77 6.71
CA ARG A 57 10.67 15.92 6.45
C ARG A 57 10.98 17.41 6.29
N ILE A 58 11.64 18.01 7.27
CA ILE A 58 12.11 19.40 7.18
C ILE A 58 13.37 19.43 6.30
N VAL A 59 13.33 20.18 5.20
CA VAL A 59 14.48 20.39 4.31
C VAL A 59 14.93 21.84 4.47
N LYS A 60 16.20 22.07 4.81
CA LYS A 60 16.75 23.43 4.86
C LYS A 60 16.80 24.01 3.44
N GLN A 61 16.14 25.15 3.22
CA GLN A 61 16.37 25.96 2.02
C GLN A 61 17.73 26.66 2.16
N LYS A 62 18.50 26.69 1.07
CA LYS A 62 19.77 27.43 0.98
C LYS A 62 19.51 28.90 0.74
#